data_AF-A0AAU7Y777-F1
#
_entry.id   AF-A0AAU7Y777-F1
#
_cell.length_a   1.000
_cell.length_b   1.000
_cell.length_c   1.000
_cell.angle_alpha   90.00
_cell.angle_beta   90.00
_cell.angle_gamma   90.00
#
_symmetry.space_group_name_H-M   'P 1'
#
loop_
_entity.id
_entity.type
_entity.pdbx_description
1 polymer ?
#
loop_
_entity_poly.entity_id
_entity_poly.type
_entity_poly.pdbx_seq_one_letter_code
_entity_poly.pdbx_strand_id
1 'polypeptide(L)'
;MQPARLDLPVDPRATNKYSLLLLQEEFAWRPIEVIQATAPLRLTVPAHGLPGEWPIWCEQVDGFPDLNRDKNRERGRMAQVVDPDTVEFNDLNGLGRSAAGGVLVYRKPLDLTGCRVALQIRIAGQVLDFTTENGGAAIAGLGRVGVTLTAEQSAAIPLGRGDYDLIVTDSLGELRPVLFGDVFVGRVKCHG
;
A
#
# COMPACT_ATOMS: atom_id res chain seq x y z
N MET A 1 -16.31 4.03 -4.22
CA MET A 1 -14.94 3.50 -4.25
C MET A 1 -14.67 2.91 -5.62
N GLN A 2 -13.94 3.63 -6.45
CA GLN A 2 -13.37 3.11 -7.67
C GLN A 2 -12.21 2.16 -7.30
N PRO A 3 -12.19 0.92 -7.83
CA PRO A 3 -11.06 0.02 -7.64
C PRO A 3 -9.76 0.66 -8.14
N ALA A 4 -8.63 0.43 -7.46
CA ALA A 4 -7.33 0.92 -7.93
C ALA A 4 -6.60 -0.15 -8.76
N ARG A 5 -5.85 0.30 -9.79
CA ARG A 5 -5.05 -0.59 -10.63
C ARG A 5 -3.65 -0.80 -10.04
N LEU A 6 -3.27 -2.05 -9.82
CA LEU A 6 -1.92 -2.46 -9.43
C LEU A 6 -1.60 -3.76 -10.15
N ASP A 7 -0.42 -3.89 -10.76
CA ASP A 7 -0.07 -5.14 -11.45
C ASP A 7 0.67 -6.08 -10.49
N LEU A 8 0.42 -7.39 -10.60
CA LEU A 8 0.99 -8.43 -9.74
C LEU A 8 1.96 -9.34 -10.52
N PRO A 9 3.29 -9.18 -10.32
CA PRO A 9 4.28 -10.07 -10.90
C PRO A 9 4.47 -11.33 -10.06
N VAL A 10 4.17 -12.51 -10.60
CA VAL A 10 4.30 -13.81 -9.93
C VAL A 10 5.53 -14.56 -10.45
N ASP A 11 6.43 -14.97 -9.55
CA ASP A 11 7.45 -15.98 -9.87
C ASP A 11 6.89 -17.39 -9.62
N PRO A 12 6.73 -18.23 -10.65
CA PRO A 12 6.19 -19.58 -10.50
C PRO A 12 7.09 -20.53 -9.69
N ARG A 13 8.32 -20.14 -9.33
CA ARG A 13 9.29 -20.98 -8.61
C ARG A 13 9.46 -20.61 -7.15
N ALA A 14 8.76 -19.59 -6.68
CA ALA A 14 8.96 -19.04 -5.35
C ALA A 14 7.62 -18.89 -4.62
N THR A 15 7.72 -18.76 -3.30
CA THR A 15 6.63 -18.22 -2.50
C THR A 15 6.55 -16.71 -2.78
N ASN A 16 5.43 -16.26 -3.33
CA ASN A 16 5.21 -14.85 -3.61
C ASN A 16 4.42 -14.22 -2.45
N LYS A 17 4.94 -13.12 -1.89
CA LYS A 17 4.30 -12.38 -0.81
C LYS A 17 4.05 -10.94 -1.25
N TYR A 18 2.81 -10.51 -1.17
CA TYR A 18 2.42 -9.14 -1.47
C TYR A 18 1.80 -8.49 -0.24
N SER A 19 2.18 -7.24 0.03
CA SER A 19 1.55 -6.39 1.03
C SER A 19 0.78 -5.29 0.30
N LEU A 20 -0.52 -5.46 0.18
CA LEU A 20 -1.41 -4.56 -0.54
C LEU A 20 -2.01 -3.53 0.43
N LEU A 21 -2.02 -2.26 0.01
CA LEU A 21 -2.60 -1.16 0.77
C LEU A 21 -3.93 -0.73 0.14
N LEU A 22 -4.99 -0.76 0.94
CA LEU A 22 -6.35 -0.38 0.56
C LEU A 22 -6.64 1.02 1.10
N LEU A 23 -6.67 1.97 0.18
CA LEU A 23 -6.77 3.41 0.44
C LEU A 23 -8.18 3.90 0.16
N GLN A 24 -8.76 4.73 1.05
CA GLN A 24 -9.99 5.46 0.77
C GLN A 24 -9.78 6.53 -0.31
N GLU A 25 -10.86 7.01 -0.94
CA GLU A 25 -10.78 8.07 -1.95
C GLU A 25 -10.47 9.44 -1.35
N GLU A 26 -10.95 9.70 -0.13
CA GLU A 26 -10.79 10.97 0.56
C GLU A 26 -9.36 11.17 1.07
N PHE A 27 -8.82 12.37 0.83
CA PHE A 27 -7.56 12.80 1.43
C PHE A 27 -7.79 13.35 2.84
N ALA A 28 -7.00 12.86 3.79
CA ALA A 28 -6.79 13.48 5.08
C ALA A 28 -5.64 14.48 4.99
N TRP A 29 -5.76 15.56 5.76
CA TRP A 29 -4.81 16.66 5.84
C TRP A 29 -4.45 16.87 7.31
N ARG A 30 -3.16 16.87 7.61
CA ARG A 30 -2.64 17.05 8.96
C ARG A 30 -1.51 18.09 8.94
N PRO A 31 -1.59 19.16 9.74
CA PRO A 31 -0.51 20.15 9.79
C PRO A 31 0.78 19.48 10.28
N ILE A 32 1.91 19.85 9.67
CA ILE A 32 3.21 19.42 10.16
C ILE A 32 3.64 20.44 11.23
N GLU A 33 3.78 19.99 12.47
CA GLU A 33 4.20 20.87 13.56
C GLU A 33 5.71 21.08 13.57
N VAL A 34 6.47 20.00 13.35
CA VAL A 34 7.93 20.03 13.35
C VAL A 34 8.48 19.16 12.24
N ILE A 35 9.44 19.71 11.49
CA ILE A 35 10.30 18.96 10.58
C ILE A 35 11.66 18.82 11.27
N GLN A 36 11.96 17.63 11.78
CA GLN A 36 13.15 17.40 12.60
C GLN A 36 14.37 17.23 11.70
N ALA A 37 15.44 18.00 11.94
CA ALA A 37 16.72 17.87 11.25
C ALA A 37 17.46 16.59 11.68
N THR A 38 16.96 15.45 11.22
CA THR A 38 17.40 14.09 11.57
C THR A 38 17.71 13.29 10.31
N ALA A 39 18.48 12.21 10.46
CA ALA A 39 18.74 11.24 9.41
C ALA A 39 18.56 9.84 10.00
N PRO A 40 17.47 9.12 9.68
CA PRO A 40 16.41 9.47 8.72
C PRO A 40 15.53 10.66 9.14
N LEU A 41 14.91 11.35 8.16
CA LEU A 41 14.07 12.53 8.37
C LEU A 41 12.79 12.16 9.14
N ARG A 42 12.46 12.92 10.18
CA ARG A 42 11.24 12.75 10.98
C ARG A 42 10.35 13.98 10.94
N LEU A 43 9.04 13.76 10.89
CA LEU A 43 8.02 14.79 10.98
C LEU A 43 7.14 14.54 12.20
N THR A 44 6.93 15.57 13.01
CA THR A 44 5.90 15.57 14.07
C THR A 44 4.59 16.06 13.47
N VAL A 45 3.61 15.17 13.43
CA VAL A 45 2.27 15.35 12.88
C VAL A 45 1.27 14.71 13.85
N PRO A 46 0.75 15.47 14.83
CA PRO A 46 -0.06 14.90 15.88
C PRO A 46 -1.32 14.20 15.39
N ALA A 47 -1.65 13.08 16.03
CA ALA A 47 -2.84 12.28 15.75
C ALA A 47 -3.04 11.99 14.25
N HIS A 48 -1.97 11.58 13.57
CA HIS A 48 -2.04 11.25 12.14
C HIS A 48 -2.85 9.97 11.88
N GLY A 49 -3.02 9.08 12.85
CA GLY A 49 -3.93 7.92 12.74
C GLY A 49 -3.56 6.92 11.63
N LEU A 50 -2.28 6.87 11.24
CA LEU A 50 -1.77 5.93 10.25
C LEU A 50 -1.48 4.59 10.94
N PRO A 51 -1.78 3.45 10.29
CA PRO A 51 -1.65 2.13 10.92
C PRO A 51 -0.24 1.53 10.83
N GLY A 52 0.71 2.23 10.18
CA GLY A 52 2.06 1.74 9.91
C GLY A 52 2.60 2.38 8.64
N GLU A 53 3.50 1.69 7.95
CA GLU A 53 4.11 2.18 6.70
C GLU A 53 3.03 2.53 5.65
N TRP A 54 2.98 3.80 5.23
CA TRP A 54 1.88 4.31 4.41
C TRP A 54 2.35 5.34 3.36
N PRO A 55 1.74 5.39 2.16
CA PRO A 55 2.05 6.40 1.17
C PRO A 55 1.50 7.76 1.60
N ILE A 56 2.41 8.74 1.73
CA ILE A 56 2.08 10.11 2.11
C ILE A 56 2.70 11.13 1.16
N TRP A 57 2.11 12.31 1.14
CA TRP A 57 2.62 13.49 0.44
C TRP A 57 2.81 14.61 1.45
N CYS A 58 3.83 15.43 1.24
CA CYS A 58 3.96 16.70 1.94
C CYS A 58 3.71 17.81 0.92
N GLU A 59 3.00 18.85 1.35
CA GLU A 59 2.72 20.04 0.54
C GLU A 59 3.05 21.30 1.33
N GLN A 60 3.46 22.36 0.65
CA GLN A 60 3.75 23.68 1.24
C GLN A 60 4.84 23.67 2.33
N VAL A 61 5.82 22.77 2.23
CA VAL A 61 7.02 22.80 3.07
C VAL A 61 8.01 23.82 2.54
N ASP A 62 8.44 24.73 3.41
CA ASP A 62 9.51 25.69 3.11
C ASP A 62 10.88 25.11 3.48
N GLY A 63 11.94 25.56 2.81
CA GLY A 63 13.33 25.18 3.13
C GLY A 63 13.75 23.75 2.78
N PHE A 64 12.82 22.92 2.27
CA PHE A 64 13.11 21.58 1.75
C PHE A 64 12.20 21.18 0.57
N PRO A 65 12.40 21.75 -0.63
CA PRO A 65 11.51 21.54 -1.78
C PRO A 65 11.34 20.07 -2.20
N ASP A 66 12.38 19.23 -2.07
CA ASP A 66 12.34 17.80 -2.42
C ASP A 66 11.36 16.97 -1.56
N LEU A 67 10.93 17.54 -0.42
CA LEU A 67 9.90 16.94 0.43
C LEU A 67 8.50 17.19 -0.16
N ASN A 68 8.30 18.30 -0.87
CA ASN A 68 7.02 18.60 -1.51
C ASN A 68 6.76 17.67 -2.70
N ARG A 69 5.54 17.14 -2.79
CA ARG A 69 5.11 16.29 -3.91
C ARG A 69 3.68 16.61 -4.34
N ASP A 70 3.43 16.63 -5.64
CA ASP A 70 2.08 16.80 -6.19
C ASP A 70 1.30 15.48 -6.10
N LYS A 71 0.35 15.40 -5.16
CA LYS A 71 -0.50 14.21 -4.95
C LYS A 71 -1.29 13.75 -6.18
N ASN A 72 -1.50 14.61 -7.17
CA ASN A 72 -2.25 14.27 -8.38
C ASN A 72 -1.36 13.72 -9.50
N ARG A 73 -0.04 13.94 -9.42
CA ARG A 73 0.92 13.61 -10.49
C ARG A 73 2.00 12.65 -10.05
N GLU A 74 2.29 12.62 -8.76
CA GLU A 74 3.37 11.84 -8.16
C GLU A 74 2.83 10.81 -7.16
N ARG A 75 3.51 9.67 -7.08
CA ARG A 75 3.24 8.67 -6.04
C ARG A 75 3.65 9.20 -4.67
N GLY A 76 2.85 8.86 -3.66
CA GLY A 76 3.18 9.13 -2.26
C GLY A 76 4.47 8.44 -1.87
N ARG A 77 5.27 9.11 -1.04
CA ARG A 77 6.48 8.54 -0.45
C ARG A 77 6.07 7.67 0.72
N MET A 78 6.64 6.47 0.82
CA MET A 78 6.36 5.58 1.95
C MET A 78 6.99 6.17 3.21
N ALA A 79 6.17 6.44 4.22
CA ALA A 79 6.63 6.86 5.54
C ALA A 79 6.29 5.80 6.58
N GLN A 80 7.22 5.57 7.50
CA GLN A 80 7.04 4.68 8.63
C GLN A 80 6.47 5.45 9.81
N VAL A 81 5.52 4.83 10.52
CA VAL A 81 4.99 5.38 11.77
C VAL A 81 5.96 5.03 12.89
N VAL A 82 6.47 6.05 13.58
CA VAL A 82 7.33 5.88 14.75
C VAL A 82 6.46 5.79 16.01
N ASP A 83 5.49 6.69 16.12
CA ASP A 83 4.53 6.79 17.22
C ASP A 83 3.27 7.53 16.71
N PRO A 84 2.20 7.68 17.51
CA PRO A 84 0.94 8.30 17.05
C PRO A 84 1.04 9.74 16.52
N ASP A 85 2.15 10.43 16.80
CA ASP A 85 2.38 11.83 16.46
C ASP A 85 3.62 12.02 15.56
N THR A 86 4.29 10.93 15.15
CA THR A 86 5.57 11.02 14.43
C THR A 86 5.66 10.01 13.29
N VAL A 87 6.03 10.51 12.11
CA VAL A 87 6.37 9.70 10.95
C VAL A 87 7.81 9.91 10.50
N GLU A 88 8.40 8.91 9.87
CA GLU A 88 9.79 8.87 9.42
C GLU A 88 9.89 8.52 7.93
N PHE A 89 10.75 9.23 7.22
CA PHE A 89 11.15 8.92 5.85
C PHE A 89 12.58 8.38 5.83
N ASN A 90 12.71 7.06 5.73
CA ASN A 90 14.00 6.38 5.78
C ASN A 90 14.93 6.73 4.60
N ASP A 91 14.37 7.19 3.48
CA ASP A 91 15.11 7.56 2.26
C ASP A 91 15.49 9.06 2.19
N LEU A 92 15.18 9.84 3.23
CA LEU A 92 15.48 11.28 3.28
C LEU A 92 16.40 11.63 4.45
N ASN A 93 17.35 12.51 4.17
CA ASN A 93 18.24 13.11 5.15
C ASN A 93 17.82 14.57 5.42
N GLY A 94 17.40 14.85 6.65
CA GLY A 94 17.01 16.18 7.12
C GLY A 94 18.14 17.00 7.74
N LEU A 95 19.35 16.46 7.92
CA LEU A 95 20.47 17.19 8.52
C LEU A 95 20.84 18.41 7.68
N GLY A 96 21.05 19.55 8.34
CA GLY A 96 21.41 20.81 7.68
C GLY A 96 20.27 21.45 6.86
N ARG A 97 19.05 20.89 6.91
CA ARG A 97 17.85 21.49 6.29
C ARG A 97 17.15 22.39 7.30
N SER A 98 16.83 23.62 6.88
CA SER A 98 16.00 24.55 7.65
C SER A 98 14.55 24.46 7.18
N ALA A 99 13.98 23.26 7.28
CA ALA A 99 12.65 22.96 6.79
C ALA A 99 11.57 23.37 7.80
N ALA A 100 10.48 23.98 7.34
CA ALA A 100 9.39 24.39 8.23
C ALA A 100 8.03 24.39 7.52
N GLY A 101 6.97 24.35 8.34
CA GLY A 101 5.59 24.44 7.88
C GLY A 101 5.13 23.24 7.06
N GLY A 102 4.09 23.49 6.26
CA GLY A 102 3.50 22.50 5.37
C GLY A 102 2.44 21.62 6.02
N VAL A 103 1.89 20.74 5.18
CA VAL A 103 0.82 19.81 5.52
C VAL A 103 1.15 18.41 5.02
N LEU A 104 0.90 17.42 5.87
CA LEU A 104 0.97 16.02 5.54
C LEU A 104 -0.39 15.59 4.98
N VAL A 105 -0.35 14.96 3.81
CA VAL A 105 -1.52 14.55 3.02
C VAL A 105 -1.45 13.06 2.77
N TYR A 106 -2.56 12.36 2.95
CA TYR A 106 -2.64 10.92 2.73
C TYR A 106 -4.07 10.49 2.51
N ARG A 107 -4.26 9.33 1.88
CA ARG A 107 -5.56 8.67 1.85
C ARG A 107 -5.72 7.83 3.10
N LYS A 108 -6.89 7.90 3.74
CA LYS A 108 -7.17 7.13 4.96
C LYS A 108 -7.14 5.62 4.66
N PRO A 109 -6.73 4.77 5.61
CA PRO A 109 -6.86 3.33 5.46
C PRO A 109 -8.34 2.93 5.38
N LEU A 110 -8.65 1.95 4.52
CA LEU A 110 -9.97 1.32 4.53
C LEU A 110 -10.13 0.50 5.82
N ASP A 111 -11.23 0.69 6.55
CA ASP A 111 -11.53 -0.16 7.70
C ASP A 111 -11.97 -1.54 7.20
N LEU A 112 -11.27 -2.58 7.63
CA LEU A 112 -11.48 -3.97 7.23
C LEU A 112 -12.02 -4.81 8.39
N THR A 113 -12.40 -4.18 9.51
CA THR A 113 -12.95 -4.87 10.67
C THR A 113 -14.21 -5.66 10.28
N GLY A 114 -14.20 -6.97 10.57
CA GLY A 114 -15.32 -7.86 10.23
C GLY A 114 -15.46 -8.20 8.74
N CYS A 115 -14.53 -7.77 7.89
CA CYS A 115 -14.54 -8.08 6.47
C CYS A 115 -13.80 -9.40 6.15
N ARG A 116 -14.07 -9.96 4.97
CA ARG A 116 -13.31 -11.04 4.33
C ARG A 116 -12.69 -10.55 3.03
N VAL A 117 -11.59 -11.16 2.62
CA VAL A 117 -10.87 -10.76 1.40
C VAL A 117 -10.62 -11.97 0.52
N ALA A 118 -10.84 -11.79 -0.78
CA ALA A 118 -10.56 -12.78 -1.82
C ALA A 118 -9.77 -12.12 -2.96
N LEU A 119 -8.64 -12.70 -3.32
CA LEU A 119 -7.91 -12.40 -4.55
C LEU A 119 -8.26 -13.47 -5.58
N GLN A 120 -8.83 -13.07 -6.70
CA GLN A 120 -9.18 -13.95 -7.81
C GLN A 120 -8.25 -13.69 -8.99
N ILE A 121 -7.39 -14.65 -9.32
CA ILE A 121 -6.51 -14.57 -10.49
C ILE A 121 -7.16 -15.34 -11.64
N ARG A 122 -7.28 -14.67 -12.80
CA ARG A 122 -7.86 -15.22 -14.03
C ARG A 122 -6.79 -15.29 -15.10
N ILE A 123 -6.38 -16.50 -15.48
CA ILE A 123 -5.29 -16.73 -16.44
C ILE A 123 -5.50 -18.02 -17.22
N ALA A 124 -5.30 -17.97 -18.54
CA ALA A 124 -5.44 -19.12 -19.43
C ALA A 124 -6.75 -19.94 -19.27
N GLY A 125 -7.86 -19.26 -18.96
CA GLY A 125 -9.17 -19.88 -18.74
C GLY A 125 -9.36 -20.53 -17.36
N GLN A 126 -8.39 -20.41 -16.46
CA GLN A 126 -8.50 -20.83 -15.06
C GLN A 126 -8.81 -19.63 -14.17
N VAL A 127 -9.56 -19.89 -13.09
CA VAL A 127 -9.79 -18.96 -11.98
C VAL A 127 -9.19 -19.56 -10.73
N LEU A 128 -8.33 -18.81 -10.06
CA LEU A 128 -7.65 -19.22 -8.83
C LEU A 128 -8.05 -18.27 -7.71
N ASP A 129 -8.59 -18.82 -6.63
CA ASP A 129 -9.06 -18.06 -5.48
C ASP A 129 -8.07 -18.16 -4.30
N PHE A 130 -7.64 -17.01 -3.80
CA PHE A 130 -6.81 -16.88 -2.60
C PHE A 130 -7.59 -16.04 -1.59
N THR A 131 -8.10 -16.69 -0.55
CA THR A 131 -9.04 -16.09 0.39
C THR A 131 -8.52 -16.14 1.82
N THR A 132 -9.21 -15.43 2.71
CA THR A 132 -8.98 -15.50 4.16
C THR A 132 -9.21 -16.91 4.72
N GLU A 133 -10.12 -17.69 4.14
CA GLU A 133 -10.48 -19.02 4.62
C GLU A 133 -9.48 -20.09 4.18
N ASN A 134 -8.90 -19.96 2.98
CA ASN A 134 -7.91 -20.90 2.47
C ASN A 134 -6.45 -20.50 2.78
N GLY A 135 -6.24 -19.40 3.51
CA GLY A 135 -4.93 -18.90 3.93
C GLY A 135 -4.13 -18.19 2.82
N GLY A 136 -4.69 -18.02 1.62
CA GLY A 136 -4.04 -17.31 0.51
C GLY A 136 -4.04 -15.79 0.66
N ALA A 137 -4.97 -15.24 1.45
CA ALA A 137 -5.03 -13.83 1.82
C ALA A 137 -5.23 -13.66 3.33
N ALA A 138 -4.76 -12.54 3.89
CA ALA A 138 -4.88 -12.21 5.29
C ALA A 138 -5.06 -10.71 5.47
N ILE A 139 -6.00 -10.31 6.33
CA ILE A 139 -6.10 -8.92 6.78
C ILE A 139 -5.01 -8.70 7.85
N ALA A 140 -4.05 -7.83 7.55
CA ALA A 140 -2.88 -7.59 8.38
C ALA A 140 -2.99 -6.32 9.25
N GLY A 141 -4.09 -5.58 9.11
CA GLY A 141 -4.35 -4.34 9.83
C GLY A 141 -5.31 -3.43 9.06
N LEU A 142 -5.48 -2.19 9.53
CA LEU A 142 -6.31 -1.20 8.85
C LEU A 142 -5.76 -0.95 7.44
N GLY A 143 -6.61 -1.15 6.44
CA GLY A 143 -6.28 -0.98 5.04
C GLY A 143 -5.09 -1.82 4.56
N ARG A 144 -4.73 -2.91 5.24
CA ARG A 144 -3.59 -3.75 4.84
C ARG A 144 -4.01 -5.20 4.62
N VAL A 145 -3.73 -5.70 3.42
CA VAL A 145 -3.99 -7.09 3.04
C VAL A 145 -2.65 -7.74 2.65
N GLY A 146 -2.30 -8.82 3.34
CA GLY A 146 -1.23 -9.71 2.94
C GLY A 146 -1.76 -10.79 2.01
N VAL A 147 -1.09 -11.03 0.89
CA VAL A 147 -1.36 -12.16 0.01
C VAL A 147 -0.12 -13.04 -0.02
N THR A 148 -0.30 -14.34 0.19
CA THR A 148 0.78 -15.34 0.09
C THR A 148 0.37 -16.43 -0.88
N LEU A 149 1.13 -16.55 -1.97
CA LEU A 149 1.05 -17.70 -2.87
C LEU A 149 2.22 -18.61 -2.50
N THR A 150 1.95 -19.84 -2.06
CA THR A 150 3.03 -20.80 -1.82
C THR A 150 3.76 -21.15 -3.12
N ALA A 151 4.94 -21.77 -3.00
CA ALA A 151 5.67 -22.23 -4.18
C ALA A 151 4.85 -23.21 -5.01
N GLU A 152 4.09 -24.10 -4.36
CA GLU A 152 3.21 -25.08 -5.02
C GLU A 152 2.05 -24.39 -5.75
N GLN A 153 1.41 -23.42 -5.10
CA GLN A 153 0.33 -22.63 -5.72
C GLN A 153 0.85 -21.80 -6.88
N SER A 154 2.02 -21.18 -6.74
CA SER A 154 2.65 -20.36 -7.78
C SER A 154 3.06 -21.20 -9.00
N ALA A 155 3.55 -22.42 -8.78
CA ALA A 155 3.90 -23.35 -9.84
C ALA A 155 2.68 -23.90 -10.60
N ALA A 156 1.51 -23.92 -9.96
CA ALA A 156 0.26 -24.32 -10.59
C ALA A 156 -0.31 -23.24 -11.53
N ILE A 157 0.15 -21.99 -11.43
CA ILE A 157 -0.32 -20.89 -12.28
C ILE A 157 0.34 -20.99 -13.66
N PRO A 158 -0.44 -21.07 -14.76
CA PRO A 158 0.11 -21.07 -16.11
C PRO A 158 1.00 -19.86 -16.38
N LEU A 159 2.12 -20.07 -17.07
CA LEU A 159 2.96 -18.97 -17.54
C LEU A 159 2.19 -18.09 -18.52
N GLY A 160 2.32 -16.77 -18.39
CA GLY A 160 1.68 -15.83 -19.30
C GLY A 160 1.19 -14.56 -18.63
N ARG A 161 0.15 -13.99 -19.24
CA ARG A 161 -0.55 -12.80 -18.76
C ARG A 161 -1.98 -13.16 -18.45
N GLY A 162 -2.44 -12.72 -17.29
CA GLY A 162 -3.84 -12.78 -16.88
C GLY A 162 -4.21 -11.47 -16.23
N ASP A 163 -5.35 -11.47 -15.56
CA ASP A 163 -5.81 -10.33 -14.77
C ASP A 163 -6.37 -10.82 -13.43
N TYR A 164 -6.53 -9.91 -12.48
CA TYR A 164 -7.04 -10.25 -11.16
C TYR A 164 -7.98 -9.19 -10.63
N ASP A 165 -8.82 -9.62 -9.69
CA ASP A 165 -9.58 -8.75 -8.81
C ASP A 165 -9.29 -9.10 -7.34
N LEU A 166 -9.12 -8.07 -6.51
CA LEU A 166 -9.18 -8.19 -5.07
C LEU A 166 -10.55 -7.68 -4.61
N ILE A 167 -11.32 -8.57 -3.99
CA ILE A 167 -12.68 -8.33 -3.55
C ILE A 167 -12.71 -8.35 -2.02
N VAL A 168 -13.31 -7.32 -1.44
CA VAL A 168 -13.64 -7.26 -0.02
C VAL A 168 -15.11 -7.60 0.14
N THR A 169 -15.41 -8.58 0.97
CA THR A 169 -16.77 -8.88 1.43
C THR A 169 -16.96 -8.24 2.80
N ASP A 170 -17.95 -7.36 2.95
CA ASP A 170 -18.23 -6.75 4.25
C ASP A 170 -19.00 -7.70 5.20
N SER A 171 -19.29 -7.21 6.42
CA SER A 171 -20.02 -7.99 7.42
C SER A 171 -21.48 -8.27 7.06
N LEU A 172 -22.04 -7.57 6.08
CA LEU A 172 -23.39 -7.78 5.55
C LEU A 172 -23.39 -8.70 4.33
N GLY A 173 -22.21 -9.11 3.84
CA GLY A 173 -22.05 -9.96 2.67
C GLY A 173 -21.95 -9.20 1.34
N GLU A 174 -21.84 -7.86 1.36
CA GLU A 174 -21.70 -7.08 0.14
C GLU A 174 -20.28 -7.21 -0.43
N LEU A 175 -20.20 -7.60 -1.71
CA LEU A 175 -18.94 -7.75 -2.44
C LEU A 175 -18.54 -6.42 -3.07
N ARG A 176 -17.32 -5.98 -2.77
CA ARG A 176 -16.76 -4.73 -3.31
C ARG A 176 -15.38 -5.00 -3.91
N PRO A 177 -15.19 -4.90 -5.23
CA PRO A 177 -13.85 -4.90 -5.81
C PRO A 177 -13.11 -3.65 -5.34
N VAL A 178 -11.88 -3.83 -4.84
CA VAL A 178 -11.06 -2.74 -4.29
C VAL A 178 -9.75 -2.55 -5.04
N LEU A 179 -9.21 -3.63 -5.61
CA LEU A 179 -8.05 -3.60 -6.50
C LEU A 179 -8.29 -4.49 -7.70
N PHE A 180 -7.68 -4.13 -8.82
CA PHE A 180 -7.61 -4.96 -10.01
C PHE A 180 -6.29 -4.71 -10.72
N GLY A 181 -5.94 -5.55 -11.69
CA GLY A 181 -4.79 -5.28 -12.55
C GLY A 181 -4.32 -6.50 -13.30
N ASP A 182 -3.19 -6.36 -13.99
CA ASP A 182 -2.62 -7.44 -14.77
C ASP A 182 -1.80 -8.37 -13.86
N VAL A 183 -1.88 -9.66 -14.12
CA VAL A 183 -0.98 -10.67 -13.52
C VAL A 183 0.03 -11.08 -14.56
N PHE A 184 1.31 -10.97 -14.21
CA PHE A 184 2.42 -11.41 -15.05
C PHE A 184 3.11 -12.60 -14.41
N VAL A 185 3.00 -13.78 -15.01
CA VAL A 185 3.62 -15.00 -14.49
C VAL A 185 4.87 -15.31 -15.32
N GLY A 186 6.05 -15.19 -14.71
CA GLY A 186 7.31 -15.37 -15.42
C GLY A 186 8.55 -15.10 -14.55
N ARG A 187 9.70 -14.89 -15.20
CA ARG A 187 10.92 -14.46 -14.48
C ARG A 187 10.68 -13.05 -13.94
N VAL A 188 10.52 -12.93 -12.62
CA VAL A 188 10.61 -11.64 -11.96
C VAL A 188 12.08 -11.23 -12.00
N LYS A 189 12.41 -10.23 -12.83
CA LYS A 189 13.70 -9.55 -12.70
C LYS A 189 13.61 -8.72 -11.41
N CYS A 190 14.11 -9.25 -10.30
CA CYS A 190 14.39 -8.45 -9.12
C CYS A 190 15.34 -7.33 -9.55
N HIS A 191 14.84 -6.11 -9.69
CA HIS A 191 15.71 -4.94 -9.76
C HIS A 191 16.01 -4.61 -8.30
N GLY A 192 17.29 -4.76 -7.93
CA GLY A 192 17.80 -4.34 -6.63
C GLY A 192 17.89 -2.83 -6.50
#